data_AF-A0A366J2M2-F1
#
_entry.id   AF-A0A366J2M2-F1
#
_cell.length_a   1.000
_cell.length_b   1.000
_cell.length_c   1.000
_cell.angle_alpha   90.00
_cell.angle_beta   90.00
_cell.angle_gamma   90.00
#
_symmetry.space_group_name_H-M   'P 1'
#
loop_
_entity.id
_entity.type
_entity.pdbx_description
1 polymer ?
#
loop_
_entity_poly.entity_id
_entity_poly.type
_entity_poly.pdbx_seq_one_letter_code
_entity_poly.pdbx_strand_id
1 'polypeptide(L)'
;MSVMPLLKRILFCVSILGGLLAVTACSGPTSSNTVSISAAFEFTSLDPSKNGYVYSRMQVLETLLNVDENGLLIPALAKDWHISEDAKVWTFDLRDDVYFHDGSLMDARAVVNSLLVAQSKHGALGKAPIESIRAKDDHSVVISLSRPYTLLGAVLANYANGILSLAAYGEDGEISVLSGTGPYKVFQFAPPHKLVVEKFDDYWGKKASIPYASYLTGHRAESRVLQARSGQVDIVFGLDPASLP
;
A
#
# COMPACT_ATOMS: atom_id res chain seq x y z
N MET A 1 -62.92 -45.46 32.99
CA MET A 1 -63.20 -46.51 31.98
C MET A 1 -63.97 -45.87 30.85
N SER A 2 -63.44 -45.95 29.62
CA SER A 2 -64.10 -45.71 28.32
C SER A 2 -64.64 -44.31 28.02
N VAL A 3 -64.74 -43.79 26.78
CA VAL A 3 -64.30 -44.07 25.41
C VAL A 3 -64.53 -42.74 24.66
N MET A 4 -63.73 -42.45 23.62
CA MET A 4 -63.73 -41.29 22.72
C MET A 4 -65.08 -41.03 21.99
N PRO A 5 -65.33 -39.87 21.36
CA PRO A 5 -65.00 -39.74 19.92
C PRO A 5 -64.60 -38.33 19.39
N LEU A 6 -63.64 -38.33 18.46
CA LEU A 6 -63.61 -37.68 17.13
C LEU A 6 -64.26 -36.28 16.91
N LEU A 7 -63.48 -35.28 16.44
CA LEU A 7 -63.64 -34.68 15.09
C LEU A 7 -62.62 -33.54 14.77
N LYS A 8 -62.02 -33.66 13.57
CA LYS A 8 -61.60 -32.61 12.59
C LYS A 8 -60.38 -31.71 12.83
N ARG A 9 -59.26 -32.21 12.30
CA ARG A 9 -58.27 -31.56 11.39
C ARG A 9 -58.52 -30.08 11.02
N ILE A 10 -57.55 -29.20 11.31
CA ILE A 10 -57.00 -28.23 10.34
C ILE A 10 -55.48 -28.17 10.54
N LEU A 11 -54.77 -28.46 9.44
CA LEU A 11 -53.33 -28.39 9.26
C LEU A 11 -52.95 -26.91 9.01
N PHE A 12 -51.96 -26.38 9.71
CA PHE A 12 -51.20 -25.23 9.20
C PHE A 12 -49.71 -25.48 9.47
N CYS A 13 -49.04 -26.06 8.47
CA CYS A 13 -47.58 -26.13 8.42
C CYS A 13 -47.05 -24.75 8.05
N VAL A 14 -46.56 -23.99 9.03
CA VAL A 14 -45.66 -22.86 8.76
C VAL A 14 -44.24 -23.42 8.72
N SER A 15 -43.79 -23.77 7.53
CA SER A 15 -42.39 -24.08 7.25
C SER A 15 -41.58 -22.78 7.30
N ILE A 16 -40.93 -22.53 8.44
CA ILE A 16 -39.89 -21.49 8.57
C ILE A 16 -38.66 -22.02 7.82
N LEU A 17 -38.54 -21.63 6.55
CA LEU A 17 -37.32 -21.81 5.77
C LEU A 17 -36.31 -20.77 6.29
N GLY A 18 -35.53 -21.16 7.29
CA GLY A 18 -34.42 -20.37 7.81
C GLY A 18 -33.36 -20.22 6.73
N GLY A 19 -33.39 -19.10 6.02
CA GLY A 19 -32.32 -18.66 5.13
C GLY A 19 -31.07 -18.42 5.96
N LEU A 20 -30.14 -19.36 5.91
CA LEU A 20 -28.78 -19.20 6.43
C LEU A 20 -28.07 -18.18 5.53
N LEU A 21 -28.25 -16.89 5.83
CA LEU A 21 -27.32 -15.85 5.38
C LEU A 21 -25.97 -16.17 6.01
N ALA A 22 -25.15 -16.92 5.27
CA ALA A 22 -23.73 -17.01 5.53
C ALA A 22 -23.15 -15.61 5.36
N VAL A 23 -23.17 -14.83 6.44
CA VAL A 23 -22.29 -13.68 6.58
C VAL A 23 -20.90 -14.29 6.58
N THR A 24 -20.25 -14.31 5.40
CA THR A 24 -18.81 -14.49 5.30
C THR A 24 -18.18 -13.35 6.07
N ALA A 25 -18.01 -13.55 7.38
CA ALA A 25 -17.18 -12.70 8.20
C ALA A 25 -15.79 -12.77 7.60
N CYS A 26 -15.27 -11.64 7.10
CA CYS A 26 -13.84 -11.51 6.83
C CYS A 26 -13.12 -11.87 8.12
N SER A 27 -12.51 -13.06 8.15
CA SER A 27 -11.73 -13.51 9.30
C SER A 27 -10.55 -12.57 9.43
N GLY A 28 -10.44 -11.86 10.56
CA GLY A 28 -9.30 -10.99 10.82
C GLY A 28 -7.95 -11.75 10.88
N PRO A 29 -6.86 -11.03 11.18
CA PRO A 29 -5.52 -11.63 11.22
C PRO A 29 -5.41 -12.75 12.25
N THR A 30 -4.87 -13.90 11.82
CA THR A 30 -4.53 -15.09 12.62
C THR A 30 -3.15 -15.61 12.22
N SER A 31 -2.56 -16.51 13.00
CA SER A 31 -1.26 -17.10 12.67
C SER A 31 -1.25 -17.93 11.37
N SER A 32 -2.39 -18.42 10.89
CA SER A 32 -2.46 -19.25 9.67
C SER A 32 -2.70 -18.47 8.38
N ASN A 33 -3.12 -17.21 8.47
CA ASN A 33 -3.44 -16.35 7.32
C ASN A 33 -2.64 -15.03 7.29
N THR A 34 -1.64 -14.90 8.16
CA THR A 34 -0.83 -13.68 8.29
C THR A 34 0.64 -14.02 8.20
N VAL A 35 1.38 -13.37 7.31
CA VAL A 35 2.84 -13.35 7.37
C VAL A 35 3.29 -12.38 8.44
N SER A 36 4.09 -12.87 9.38
CA SER A 36 4.63 -12.12 10.50
C SER A 36 6.06 -11.65 10.21
N ILE A 37 6.27 -10.34 10.36
CA ILE A 37 7.52 -9.65 10.03
C ILE A 37 8.04 -8.97 11.29
N SER A 38 9.27 -9.30 11.71
CA SER A 38 9.96 -8.64 12.81
C SER A 38 11.08 -7.74 12.28
N ALA A 39 11.14 -6.49 12.72
CA ALA A 39 12.10 -5.52 12.19
C ALA A 39 12.62 -4.55 13.27
N ALA A 40 13.67 -3.82 12.93
CA ALA A 40 14.32 -2.87 13.84
C ALA A 40 13.76 -1.44 13.76
N PHE A 41 13.12 -1.09 12.65
CA PHE A 41 12.84 0.30 12.33
C PHE A 41 11.41 0.68 12.75
N GLU A 42 11.32 1.65 13.66
CA GLU A 42 10.08 2.28 14.10
C GLU A 42 9.53 3.28 13.08
N PHE A 43 8.23 3.49 13.13
CA PHE A 43 7.52 4.43 12.27
C PHE A 43 6.49 5.18 13.10
N THR A 44 6.35 6.49 12.86
CA THR A 44 5.50 7.34 13.71
C THR A 44 4.54 8.22 12.90
N SER A 45 4.70 8.27 11.58
CA SER A 45 3.95 9.17 10.72
C SER A 45 3.48 8.46 9.46
N LEU A 46 2.24 8.74 9.03
CA LEU A 46 1.69 8.27 7.75
C LEU A 46 2.40 8.88 6.53
N ASP A 47 3.21 9.92 6.73
CA ASP A 47 3.93 10.64 5.69
C ASP A 47 5.00 9.76 5.00
N PRO A 48 4.89 9.51 3.68
CA PRO A 48 5.91 8.76 2.95
C PRO A 48 7.31 9.38 3.01
N SER A 49 7.44 10.70 3.12
CA SER A 49 8.75 11.35 3.24
C SER A 49 9.48 11.01 4.54
N LYS A 50 8.75 10.61 5.59
CA LYS A 50 9.30 10.24 6.90
C LYS A 50 9.42 8.73 7.06
N ASN A 51 8.36 7.99 6.70
CA ASN A 51 8.28 6.55 6.95
C ASN A 51 7.90 5.72 5.72
N GLY A 52 7.94 6.27 4.51
CA GLY A 52 7.56 5.55 3.27
C GLY A 52 8.30 4.24 3.03
N TYR A 53 9.49 4.06 3.62
CA TYR A 53 10.22 2.80 3.58
C TYR A 53 9.37 1.62 4.11
N VAL A 54 8.55 1.83 5.15
CA VAL A 54 7.73 0.75 5.73
C VAL A 54 6.51 0.49 4.85
N TYR A 55 5.91 1.53 4.28
CA TYR A 55 4.76 1.43 3.40
C TYR A 55 5.09 0.79 2.06
N SER A 56 6.28 1.07 1.52
CA SER A 56 6.80 0.39 0.34
C SER A 56 7.12 -1.09 0.61
N ARG A 57 7.80 -1.40 1.73
CA ARG A 57 8.12 -2.80 2.12
C ARG A 57 6.89 -3.64 2.45
N MET A 58 5.87 -3.03 3.04
CA MET A 58 4.57 -3.66 3.30
C MET A 58 3.65 -3.61 2.08
N GLN A 59 4.15 -3.15 0.93
CA GLN A 59 3.47 -3.13 -0.36
C GLN A 59 2.12 -2.39 -0.33
N VAL A 60 2.07 -1.29 0.43
CA VAL A 60 0.94 -0.36 0.47
C VAL A 60 1.10 0.76 -0.55
N LEU A 61 2.35 1.18 -0.77
CA LEU A 61 2.69 2.38 -1.52
C LEU A 61 3.51 2.04 -2.76
N GLU A 62 3.15 2.62 -3.91
CA GLU A 62 3.91 2.53 -5.16
C GLU A 62 4.28 3.93 -5.67
N THR A 63 5.25 3.98 -6.57
CA THR A 63 5.84 5.17 -7.17
C THR A 63 5.63 5.16 -8.70
N LEU A 64 5.90 6.29 -9.38
CA LEU A 64 5.78 6.35 -10.84
C LEU A 64 6.67 5.33 -11.56
N LEU A 65 7.91 5.19 -11.09
CA LEU A 65 8.89 4.24 -11.59
C LEU A 65 9.32 3.30 -10.46
N ASN A 66 9.96 2.19 -10.82
CA ASN A 66 10.66 1.33 -9.89
C ASN A 66 12.08 1.07 -10.41
N VAL A 67 12.86 0.28 -9.68
CA VAL A 67 14.18 -0.19 -10.11
C VAL A 67 14.24 -1.71 -10.08
N ASP A 68 14.97 -2.30 -11.02
CA ASP A 68 15.27 -3.72 -11.02
C ASP A 68 16.45 -4.06 -10.08
N GLU A 69 16.83 -5.33 -10.05
CA GLU A 69 17.96 -5.83 -9.25
C GLU A 69 19.33 -5.23 -9.62
N ASN A 70 19.46 -4.64 -10.82
CA ASN A 70 20.66 -3.95 -11.30
C ASN A 70 20.60 -2.44 -11.04
N GLY A 71 19.51 -1.95 -10.45
CA GLY A 71 19.27 -0.52 -10.22
C GLY A 71 18.82 0.23 -11.47
N LEU A 72 18.43 -0.46 -12.53
CA LEU A 72 17.90 0.15 -13.76
C LEU A 72 16.43 0.51 -13.57
N LEU A 73 16.03 1.66 -14.11
CA LEU A 73 14.63 2.10 -14.04
C LEU A 73 13.73 1.16 -14.83
N ILE A 74 12.60 0.81 -14.23
CA ILE A 74 11.54 0.01 -14.83
C ILE A 74 10.17 0.65 -14.62
N PRO A 75 9.18 0.35 -15.48
CA PRO A 75 7.81 0.84 -15.31
C PRO A 75 7.17 0.43 -13.97
N ALA A 76 6.31 1.29 -13.44
CA ALA A 76 5.46 1.01 -12.28
C ALA A 76 4.07 1.62 -12.51
N LEU A 77 3.70 2.69 -11.80
CA LEU A 77 2.45 3.42 -12.04
C LEU A 77 2.46 4.19 -13.37
N ALA A 78 3.64 4.62 -13.83
CA ALA A 78 3.86 4.97 -15.23
C ALA A 78 4.24 3.70 -16.00
N LYS A 79 3.50 3.43 -17.08
CA LYS A 79 3.78 2.29 -17.99
C LYS A 79 4.87 2.60 -19.01
N ASP A 80 5.08 3.87 -19.31
CA ASP A 80 6.15 4.36 -20.19
C ASP A 80 6.51 5.82 -19.86
N TRP A 81 7.66 6.29 -20.36
CA TRP A 81 8.04 7.70 -20.28
C TRP A 81 8.94 8.14 -21.44
N HIS A 82 8.80 9.41 -21.82
CA HIS A 82 9.60 10.06 -22.85
C HIS A 82 10.37 11.25 -22.27
N ILE A 83 11.64 11.39 -22.68
CA ILE A 83 12.51 12.51 -22.31
C ILE A 83 12.80 13.31 -23.58
N SER A 84 12.58 14.63 -23.53
CA SER A 84 12.89 15.54 -24.64
C SER A 84 14.39 15.51 -25.00
N GLU A 85 14.72 15.90 -26.23
CA GLU A 85 16.11 15.92 -26.74
C GLU A 85 17.07 16.76 -25.87
N ASP A 86 16.57 17.86 -25.28
CA ASP A 86 17.33 18.72 -24.38
C ASP A 86 17.38 18.21 -22.92
N ALA A 87 16.78 17.04 -22.65
CA ALA A 87 16.68 16.38 -21.36
C ALA A 87 16.01 17.20 -20.24
N LYS A 88 15.16 18.17 -20.61
CA LYS A 88 14.45 19.05 -19.67
C LYS A 88 12.98 18.74 -19.47
N VAL A 89 12.36 17.95 -20.33
CA VAL A 89 10.95 17.60 -20.22
C VAL A 89 10.80 16.09 -20.16
N TRP A 90 10.18 15.62 -19.08
CA TRP A 90 9.80 14.21 -18.90
C TRP A 90 8.29 14.11 -19.01
N THR A 91 7.80 13.25 -19.89
CA THR A 91 6.37 12.92 -20.03
C THR A 91 6.18 11.47 -19.62
N PHE A 92 5.32 11.23 -18.63
CA PHE A 92 4.99 9.90 -18.13
C PHE A 92 3.60 9.51 -18.59
N ASP A 93 3.49 8.33 -19.20
CA ASP A 93 2.20 7.72 -19.53
C ASP A 93 1.78 6.82 -18.38
N LEU A 94 0.65 7.16 -17.77
CA LEU A 94 0.11 6.48 -16.61
C LEU A 94 -0.69 5.25 -17.03
N ARG A 95 -0.83 4.33 -16.08
CA ARG A 95 -1.84 3.29 -16.12
C ARG A 95 -3.24 3.88 -15.96
N ASP A 96 -4.21 3.25 -16.59
CA ASP A 96 -5.64 3.59 -16.56
C ASP A 96 -6.48 2.56 -15.79
N ASP A 97 -5.85 1.50 -15.28
CA ASP A 97 -6.45 0.37 -14.56
C ASP A 97 -6.07 0.32 -13.07
N VAL A 98 -5.49 1.40 -12.53
CA VAL A 98 -5.02 1.44 -11.14
C VAL A 98 -6.09 2.05 -10.23
N TYR A 99 -6.43 1.32 -9.17
CA TYR A 99 -7.28 1.80 -8.10
C TYR A 99 -6.46 2.12 -6.85
N PHE A 100 -6.84 3.20 -6.18
CA PHE A 100 -6.42 3.44 -4.80
C PHE A 100 -7.19 2.53 -3.84
N HIS A 101 -6.66 2.38 -2.63
CA HIS A 101 -7.26 1.54 -1.58
C HIS A 101 -8.65 2.00 -1.11
N ASP A 102 -9.02 3.25 -1.38
CA ASP A 102 -10.36 3.79 -1.15
C ASP A 102 -11.35 3.51 -2.30
N GLY A 103 -10.91 2.83 -3.37
CA GLY A 103 -11.72 2.46 -4.53
C GLY A 103 -11.78 3.53 -5.63
N SER A 104 -11.17 4.70 -5.45
CA SER A 104 -11.04 5.70 -6.51
C SER A 104 -10.02 5.27 -7.58
N LEU A 105 -10.22 5.70 -8.82
CA LEU A 105 -9.24 5.50 -9.90
C LEU A 105 -8.06 6.46 -9.74
N MET A 106 -6.86 5.97 -10.05
CA MET A 106 -5.67 6.82 -10.16
C MET A 106 -5.71 7.59 -11.48
N ASP A 107 -5.70 8.92 -11.36
CA ASP A 107 -5.55 9.84 -12.49
C ASP A 107 -4.30 10.72 -12.34
N ALA A 108 -3.98 11.48 -13.38
CA ALA A 108 -2.87 12.41 -13.37
C ALA A 108 -2.98 13.50 -12.30
N ARG A 109 -4.19 13.86 -11.84
CA ARG A 109 -4.38 14.87 -10.79
C ARG A 109 -3.90 14.36 -9.44
N ALA A 110 -4.24 13.11 -9.09
CA ALA A 110 -3.74 12.46 -7.88
C ALA A 110 -2.20 12.35 -7.91
N VAL A 111 -1.63 11.95 -9.04
CA VAL A 111 -0.16 11.87 -9.21
C VAL A 111 0.50 13.24 -9.02
N VAL A 112 0.01 14.28 -9.71
CA VAL A 112 0.55 15.65 -9.60
C VAL A 112 0.46 16.14 -8.17
N ASN A 113 -0.67 15.93 -7.49
CA ASN A 113 -0.85 16.33 -6.09
C ASN A 113 0.19 15.65 -5.19
N SER A 114 0.33 14.32 -5.27
CA SER A 114 1.32 13.58 -4.47
C SER A 114 2.74 14.06 -4.70
N LEU A 115 3.13 14.32 -5.95
CA LEU A 115 4.49 14.80 -6.26
C LEU A 115 4.72 16.23 -5.78
N LEU A 116 3.75 17.14 -5.87
CA LEU A 116 3.86 18.50 -5.35
C LEU A 116 3.97 18.50 -3.82
N VAL A 117 3.19 17.67 -3.14
CA VAL A 117 3.31 17.49 -1.68
C VAL A 117 4.65 16.88 -1.31
N ALA A 118 5.15 15.88 -2.05
CA ALA A 118 6.48 15.34 -1.80
C ALA A 118 7.60 16.35 -2.07
N GLN A 119 7.43 17.23 -3.07
CA GLN A 119 8.38 18.28 -3.42
C GLN A 119 8.47 19.36 -2.34
N SER A 120 7.37 19.68 -1.65
CA SER A 120 7.36 20.68 -0.56
C SER A 120 7.99 20.17 0.74
N LYS A 121 8.25 18.86 0.84
CA LYS A 121 8.84 18.20 2.01
C LYS A 121 10.35 18.02 1.86
N HIS A 122 10.99 17.65 2.97
CA HIS A 122 12.40 17.27 2.95
C HIS A 122 12.59 15.99 2.10
N GLY A 123 13.38 16.09 1.04
CA GLY A 123 13.63 14.96 0.15
C GLY A 123 14.50 15.33 -1.05
N ALA A 124 14.80 14.35 -1.89
CA ALA A 124 15.55 14.58 -3.13
C ALA A 124 14.71 15.32 -4.19
N LEU A 125 13.38 15.14 -4.18
CA LEU A 125 12.48 15.77 -5.15
C LEU A 125 12.47 17.30 -5.04
N GLY A 126 12.38 17.85 -3.82
CA GLY A 126 12.47 19.30 -3.56
C GLY A 126 13.83 19.93 -3.91
N LYS A 127 14.86 19.11 -4.17
CA LYS A 127 16.19 19.56 -4.61
C LYS A 127 16.42 19.41 -6.11
N ALA A 128 15.51 18.72 -6.81
CA ALA A 128 15.58 18.59 -8.26
C ALA A 128 15.26 19.94 -8.92
N PRO A 129 15.85 20.25 -10.08
CA PRO A 129 15.65 21.53 -10.77
C PRO A 129 14.29 21.60 -11.50
N ILE A 130 13.20 21.23 -10.82
CA ILE A 130 11.85 21.17 -11.37
C ILE A 130 11.24 22.58 -11.43
N GLU A 131 10.77 22.96 -12.61
CA GLU A 131 10.01 24.20 -12.84
C GLU A 131 8.51 23.97 -12.72
N SER A 132 8.01 22.82 -13.20
CA SER A 132 6.58 22.50 -13.11
C SER A 132 6.33 20.99 -13.12
N ILE A 133 5.29 20.57 -12.41
CA ILE A 133 4.68 19.23 -12.49
C ILE A 133 3.21 19.46 -12.86
N ARG A 134 2.76 18.93 -14.00
CA ARG A 134 1.39 19.17 -14.49
C ARG A 134 0.78 17.93 -15.14
N ALA A 135 -0.53 17.81 -15.03
CA ALA A 135 -1.29 16.87 -15.84
C ALA A 135 -1.39 17.44 -17.26
N LYS A 136 -1.05 16.64 -18.27
CA LYS A 136 -1.30 16.96 -19.68
C LYS A 136 -2.73 16.59 -20.05
N ASP A 137 -3.19 15.46 -19.53
CA ASP A 137 -4.53 14.89 -19.60
C ASP A 137 -4.69 13.94 -18.40
N ASP A 138 -5.78 13.16 -18.35
CA ASP A 138 -6.10 12.29 -17.21
C ASP A 138 -5.10 11.15 -17.00
N HIS A 139 -4.31 10.79 -18.02
CA HIS A 139 -3.38 9.66 -18.00
C HIS A 139 -1.94 10.03 -18.37
N SER A 140 -1.59 11.32 -18.42
CA SER A 140 -0.23 11.76 -18.69
C SER A 140 0.21 12.88 -17.76
N VAL A 141 1.41 12.75 -17.19
CA VAL A 141 2.05 13.76 -16.33
C VAL A 141 3.32 14.28 -16.99
N VAL A 142 3.49 15.60 -16.98
CA VAL A 142 4.66 16.27 -17.53
C VAL A 142 5.43 16.97 -16.41
N ILE A 143 6.73 16.68 -16.32
CA ILE A 143 7.68 17.35 -15.44
C ILE A 143 8.64 18.17 -16.31
N SER A 144 8.68 19.48 -16.09
CA SER A 144 9.62 20.40 -16.75
C SER A 144 10.73 20.79 -15.80
N LEU A 145 11.97 20.85 -16.30
CA LEU A 145 13.20 21.11 -15.55
C LEU A 145 13.92 22.34 -16.11
N SER A 146 14.55 23.13 -15.24
CA SER A 146 15.35 24.30 -15.67
C SER A 146 16.68 23.91 -16.32
N ARG A 147 17.19 22.73 -15.97
CA ARG A 147 18.41 22.13 -16.52
C ARG A 147 18.30 20.60 -16.56
N PRO A 148 19.05 19.91 -17.45
CA PRO A 148 19.10 18.46 -17.47
C PRO A 148 19.40 17.86 -16.10
N TYR A 149 18.66 16.81 -15.73
CA TYR A 149 18.83 16.12 -14.45
C TYR A 149 18.62 14.61 -14.60
N THR A 150 19.71 13.88 -14.82
CA THR A 150 19.69 12.44 -15.10
C THR A 150 19.19 11.59 -13.93
N LEU A 151 19.24 12.11 -12.70
CA LEU A 151 18.81 11.41 -11.50
C LEU A 151 17.28 11.45 -11.28
N LEU A 152 16.51 12.19 -12.10
CA LEU A 152 15.08 12.37 -11.86
C LEU A 152 14.33 11.04 -11.74
N GLY A 153 14.61 10.08 -12.62
CA GLY A 153 13.94 8.78 -12.56
C GLY A 153 14.21 8.02 -11.24
N ALA A 154 15.46 8.04 -10.76
CA ALA A 154 15.81 7.42 -9.47
C ALA A 154 15.18 8.15 -8.28
N VAL A 155 15.05 9.48 -8.37
CA VAL A 155 14.29 10.26 -7.39
C VAL A 155 12.83 9.80 -7.40
N LEU A 156 12.19 9.74 -8.57
CA LEU A 156 10.78 9.34 -8.69
C LEU A 156 10.50 7.89 -8.29
N ALA A 157 11.50 7.00 -8.36
CA ALA A 157 11.40 5.62 -7.87
C ALA A 157 11.56 5.49 -6.35
N ASN A 158 11.91 6.56 -5.63
CA ASN A 158 12.08 6.52 -4.19
C ASN A 158 10.72 6.54 -3.46
N TYR A 159 10.57 5.69 -2.44
CA TYR A 159 9.35 5.58 -1.63
C TYR A 159 8.84 6.91 -1.04
N ALA A 160 9.70 7.92 -0.86
CA ALA A 160 9.30 9.23 -0.36
C ALA A 160 8.36 9.97 -1.33
N ASN A 161 8.33 9.55 -2.60
CA ASN A 161 7.53 10.14 -3.68
C ASN A 161 6.38 9.21 -4.10
N GLY A 162 5.92 8.33 -3.20
CA GLY A 162 4.81 7.44 -3.48
C GLY A 162 3.49 8.18 -3.70
N ILE A 163 2.62 7.57 -4.49
CA ILE A 163 1.36 8.17 -4.92
C ILE A 163 0.23 7.75 -3.98
N LEU A 164 -0.54 8.74 -3.52
CA LEU A 164 -1.68 8.56 -2.64
C LEU A 164 -2.94 9.14 -3.29
N SER A 165 -4.11 8.61 -2.91
CA SER A 165 -5.40 9.17 -3.31
C SER A 165 -5.52 10.63 -2.87
N LEU A 166 -6.36 11.41 -3.55
CA LEU A 166 -6.67 12.78 -3.11
C LEU A 166 -7.34 12.81 -1.72
N ALA A 167 -8.14 11.79 -1.39
CA ALA A 167 -8.80 11.66 -0.09
C ALA A 167 -7.83 11.35 1.07
N ALA A 168 -6.57 11.00 0.77
CA ALA A 168 -5.55 10.78 1.79
C ALA A 168 -5.17 12.06 2.55
N TYR A 169 -5.36 13.22 1.93
CA TYR A 169 -4.92 14.51 2.42
C TYR A 169 -6.07 15.23 3.15
N GLY A 170 -5.80 15.69 4.38
CA GLY A 170 -6.70 16.54 5.14
C GLY A 170 -6.76 17.97 4.58
N GLU A 171 -7.63 18.80 5.14
CA GLU A 171 -7.79 20.21 4.72
C GLU A 171 -6.50 21.05 4.91
N ASP A 172 -5.64 20.65 5.84
CA ASP A 172 -4.33 21.25 6.11
C ASP A 172 -3.21 20.69 5.21
N GLY A 173 -3.54 19.74 4.33
CA GLY A 173 -2.58 19.05 3.45
C GLY A 173 -1.78 17.94 4.15
N GLU A 174 -2.03 17.68 5.43
CA GLU A 174 -1.42 16.55 6.14
C GLU A 174 -2.05 15.22 5.72
N ILE A 175 -1.26 14.16 5.78
CA ILE A 175 -1.73 12.83 5.38
C ILE A 175 -2.46 12.20 6.56
N SER A 176 -3.77 12.05 6.42
CA SER A 176 -4.67 11.57 7.48
C SER A 176 -4.98 10.07 7.36
N VAL A 177 -4.90 9.52 6.15
CA VAL A 177 -5.06 8.10 5.86
C VAL A 177 -4.07 7.67 4.79
N LEU A 178 -3.55 6.45 4.90
CA LEU A 178 -2.65 5.87 3.91
C LEU A 178 -3.45 5.08 2.88
N SER A 179 -3.96 5.78 1.86
CA SER A 179 -4.65 5.20 0.70
C SER A 179 -3.71 5.24 -0.51
N GLY A 180 -2.95 4.16 -0.68
CA GLY A 180 -2.02 3.96 -1.79
C GLY A 180 -2.60 3.08 -2.89
N THR A 181 -1.75 2.51 -3.74
CA THR A 181 -2.13 1.69 -4.89
C THR A 181 -1.61 0.25 -4.82
N GLY A 182 -0.82 -0.09 -3.80
CA GLY A 182 -0.14 -1.38 -3.70
C GLY A 182 -1.07 -2.58 -3.47
N PRO A 183 -0.54 -3.82 -3.54
CA PRO A 183 -1.32 -5.05 -3.38
C PRO A 183 -1.88 -5.28 -1.97
N TYR A 184 -1.47 -4.48 -0.99
CA TYR A 184 -2.02 -4.49 0.36
C TYR A 184 -2.47 -3.09 0.78
N LYS A 185 -3.52 -3.00 1.59
CA LYS A 185 -3.99 -1.77 2.22
C LYS A 185 -3.88 -1.85 3.74
N VAL A 186 -3.86 -0.70 4.42
CA VAL A 186 -3.73 -0.66 5.88
C VAL A 186 -4.97 -1.27 6.54
N PHE A 187 -4.75 -2.30 7.37
CA PHE A 187 -5.78 -2.89 8.24
C PHE A 187 -5.70 -2.34 9.67
N GLN A 188 -4.48 -2.19 10.21
CA GLN A 188 -4.24 -1.62 11.53
C GLN A 188 -2.96 -0.79 11.53
N PHE A 189 -3.05 0.45 12.00
CA PHE A 189 -1.91 1.33 12.23
C PHE A 189 -1.78 1.65 13.72
N ALA A 190 -0.72 1.16 14.36
CA ALA A 190 -0.46 1.31 15.79
C ALA A 190 1.03 1.66 16.02
N PRO A 191 1.44 2.89 15.70
CA PRO A 191 2.82 3.35 15.90
C PRO A 191 3.20 3.40 17.39
N PRO A 192 4.50 3.30 17.73
CA PRO A 192 5.61 3.17 16.81
C PRO A 192 5.89 1.74 16.33
N HIS A 193 5.08 0.76 16.76
CA HIS A 193 5.49 -0.64 16.77
C HIS A 193 4.78 -1.56 15.79
N LYS A 194 3.52 -1.32 15.43
CA LYS A 194 2.70 -2.33 14.74
C LYS A 194 1.95 -1.78 13.54
N LEU A 195 2.16 -2.40 12.39
CA LEU A 195 1.41 -2.16 11.15
C LEU A 195 0.90 -3.51 10.64
N VAL A 196 -0.41 -3.65 10.50
CA VAL A 196 -1.04 -4.79 9.84
C VAL A 196 -1.64 -4.29 8.53
N VAL A 197 -1.39 -5.03 7.47
CA VAL A 197 -1.94 -4.76 6.15
C VAL A 197 -2.76 -5.97 5.70
N GLU A 198 -3.81 -5.71 4.93
CA GLU A 198 -4.66 -6.72 4.34
C GLU A 198 -4.60 -6.65 2.82
N LYS A 199 -4.77 -7.79 2.16
CA LYS A 199 -4.77 -7.87 0.71
C LYS A 199 -5.80 -6.90 0.10
N PHE A 200 -5.39 -6.21 -0.96
CA PHE A 200 -6.27 -5.41 -1.80
C PHE A 200 -6.65 -6.19 -3.06
N ASP A 201 -7.91 -6.61 -3.16
CA ASP A 201 -8.36 -7.50 -4.23
C ASP A 201 -8.43 -6.81 -5.61
N ASP A 202 -8.54 -5.49 -5.67
CA ASP A 202 -8.61 -4.71 -6.91
C ASP A 202 -7.23 -4.23 -7.39
N TYR A 203 -6.14 -4.79 -6.83
CA TYR A 203 -4.80 -4.48 -7.30
C TYR A 203 -4.61 -4.83 -8.77
N TRP A 204 -4.08 -3.88 -9.52
CA TRP A 204 -3.87 -3.93 -10.98
C TRP A 204 -2.85 -4.98 -11.42
N GLY A 205 -1.85 -5.24 -10.57
CA GLY A 205 -0.76 -6.17 -10.86
C GLY A 205 -1.01 -7.59 -10.38
N LYS A 206 0.08 -8.28 -10.02
CA LYS A 206 0.00 -9.61 -9.41
C LYS A 206 -0.58 -9.50 -7.99
N LYS A 207 -1.82 -9.94 -7.82
CA LYS A 207 -2.52 -9.94 -6.53
C LYS A 207 -1.76 -10.77 -5.49
N ALA A 208 -1.75 -10.28 -4.25
CA ALA A 208 -1.21 -11.02 -3.13
C ALA A 208 -1.97 -12.34 -2.90
N SER A 209 -1.28 -13.38 -2.46
CA SER A 209 -1.91 -14.67 -2.14
C SER A 209 -2.19 -14.84 -0.65
N ILE A 210 -1.56 -14.02 0.20
CA ILE A 210 -1.65 -14.11 1.65
C ILE A 210 -2.61 -13.01 2.12
N PRO A 211 -3.65 -13.32 2.92
CA PRO A 211 -4.65 -12.34 3.32
C PRO A 211 -4.10 -11.15 4.12
N TYR A 212 -3.13 -11.39 5.01
CA TYR A 212 -2.57 -10.36 5.88
C TYR A 212 -1.05 -10.43 5.97
N ALA A 213 -0.43 -9.29 6.26
CA ALA A 213 0.94 -9.23 6.76
C ALA A 213 1.02 -8.30 7.98
N SER A 214 1.81 -8.69 8.99
CA SER A 214 1.97 -7.96 10.24
C SER A 214 3.43 -7.61 10.47
N TYR A 215 3.74 -6.32 10.42
CA TYR A 215 5.04 -5.75 10.78
C TYR A 215 5.05 -5.36 12.26
N LEU A 216 6.00 -5.91 13.01
CA LEU A 216 6.24 -5.63 14.41
C LEU A 216 7.69 -5.20 14.63
N THR A 217 7.88 -4.07 15.31
CA THR A 217 9.20 -3.53 15.68
C THR A 217 9.32 -3.35 17.20
N GLY A 218 10.44 -2.79 17.68
CA GLY A 218 10.72 -2.54 19.10
C GLY A 218 11.50 -3.66 19.81
N HIS A 219 11.76 -4.78 19.13
CA HIS A 219 12.61 -5.84 19.68
C HIS A 219 14.09 -5.51 19.49
N ARG A 220 14.96 -5.96 20.41
CA ARG A 220 16.41 -5.93 20.19
C ARG A 220 16.83 -6.96 19.15
N ALA A 221 18.03 -6.80 18.57
CA ALA A 221 18.51 -7.68 17.51
C ALA A 221 18.56 -9.14 17.95
N GLU A 222 19.02 -9.41 19.18
CA GLU A 222 19.12 -10.75 19.76
C GLU A 222 17.74 -11.40 19.91
N SER A 223 16.73 -10.64 20.33
CA SER A 223 15.35 -11.13 20.40
C SER A 223 14.79 -11.50 19.03
N ARG A 224 15.09 -10.72 17.98
CA ARG A 224 14.65 -11.03 16.61
C ARG A 224 15.30 -12.30 16.07
N VAL A 225 16.56 -12.57 16.43
CA VAL A 225 17.26 -13.82 16.07
C VAL A 225 16.57 -15.02 16.70
N LEU A 226 16.20 -14.92 17.99
CA LEU A 226 15.48 -15.98 18.68
C LEU A 226 14.09 -16.22 18.07
N GLN A 227 13.36 -15.14 17.71
CA GLN A 227 12.08 -15.24 17.01
C GLN A 227 12.21 -15.97 15.66
N ALA A 228 13.26 -15.69 14.88
CA ALA A 228 13.53 -16.39 13.63
C ALA A 228 13.83 -17.88 13.87
N ARG A 229 14.71 -18.19 14.84
CA ARG A 229 15.11 -19.57 15.16
C ARG A 229 13.95 -20.42 15.70
N SER A 230 13.05 -19.82 16.45
CA SER A 230 11.89 -20.52 17.02
C SER A 230 10.74 -20.69 16.04
N GLY A 231 10.78 -20.02 14.87
CA GLY A 231 9.66 -19.96 13.94
C GLY A 231 8.50 -19.10 14.46
N GLN A 232 8.73 -18.22 15.44
CA GLN A 232 7.72 -17.29 15.94
C GLN A 232 7.37 -16.21 14.91
N VAL A 233 8.30 -15.91 14.00
CA VAL A 233 8.10 -14.95 12.90
C VAL A 233 8.59 -15.52 11.58
N ASP A 234 7.91 -15.18 10.48
CA ASP A 234 8.20 -15.70 9.14
C ASP A 234 9.36 -14.96 8.47
N ILE A 235 9.46 -13.65 8.70
CA ILE A 235 10.48 -12.78 8.10
C ILE A 235 11.11 -11.91 9.19
N VAL A 236 12.43 -11.75 9.14
CA VAL A 236 13.16 -10.84 10.03
C VAL A 236 14.05 -9.89 9.24
N PHE A 237 13.95 -8.60 9.54
CA PHE A 237 14.81 -7.55 9.01
C PHE A 237 15.80 -7.03 10.07
N GLY A 238 17.00 -6.67 9.61
CA GLY A 238 18.03 -6.04 10.43
C GLY A 238 18.59 -6.98 11.50
N LEU A 239 18.90 -8.22 11.12
CA LEU A 239 19.67 -9.11 11.98
C LEU A 239 21.10 -8.58 12.13
N ASP A 240 21.63 -8.64 13.34
CA ASP A 240 23.04 -8.36 13.59
C ASP A 240 23.89 -9.52 13.03
N PRO A 241 24.87 -9.27 12.15
CA PRO A 241 25.78 -10.30 11.67
C PRO A 241 26.42 -11.12 12.79
N ALA A 242 26.73 -10.52 13.94
CA ALA A 242 27.32 -11.21 15.08
C ALA A 242 26.37 -12.20 15.77
N SER A 243 25.06 -12.10 15.50
CA SER A 243 24.03 -13.00 16.04
C SER A 243 23.65 -14.15 15.10
N LEU A 244 24.17 -14.15 13.87
CA LEU A 244 24.00 -15.23 12.91
C LEU A 244 25.00 -16.37 13.21
N PRO A 245 24.58 -17.65 13.09
CA PRO A 245 25.47 -18.79 13.30
C PRO A 245 26.60 -18.88 12.26
#